data_AF-A0A949G8F2-F1
#
_entry.id   AF-A0A949G8F2-F1
#
_cell.length_a   1.000
_cell.length_b   1.000
_cell.length_c   1.000
_cell.angle_alpha   90.00
_cell.angle_beta   90.00
_cell.angle_gamma   90.00
#
_symmetry.space_group_name_H-M   'P 1'
#
loop_
_entity.id
_entity.type
_entity.pdbx_description
1 polymer ?
#
loop_
_entity_poly.entity_id
_entity_poly.type
_entity_poly.pdbx_seq_one_letter_code
_entity_poly.pdbx_strand_id
1 'polypeptide(L)'
;VLGAMETGYQRGRIQDESMTYEMLKHTGELPIIGVNTFRNPKGDPLPDALELARSTEEEKQSQLRRLNDFHTRHKTDATIQIKRLQKAVIDNTNVFEVLMDAVRVCSLGQITNALFEVGGQYRRNM
;
A
#
# COMPACT_ATOMS: atom_id res chain seq x y z
N VAL A 1 17.46 -15.07 4.50
CA VAL A 1 16.11 -14.42 4.45
C VAL A 1 15.56 -14.38 3.03
N LEU A 2 16.27 -13.85 2.03
CA LEU A 2 15.78 -13.75 0.65
C LEU A 2 15.36 -15.10 0.04
N GLY A 3 16.17 -16.15 0.15
CA GLY A 3 15.79 -17.48 -0.34
C GLY A 3 14.54 -18.07 0.32
N ALA A 4 14.29 -17.76 1.60
CA ALA A 4 13.06 -18.17 2.27
C ALA A 4 11.82 -17.40 1.75
N MET A 5 12.01 -16.15 1.33
CA MET A 5 10.95 -15.36 0.70
C MET A 5 10.63 -15.88 -0.72
N GLU A 6 11.64 -16.38 -1.45
CA GLU A 6 11.43 -17.00 -2.76
C GLU A 6 10.59 -18.28 -2.65
N THR A 7 10.81 -19.10 -1.61
CA THR A 7 10.00 -20.29 -1.33
C THR A 7 8.69 -19.99 -0.59
N GLY A 8 8.42 -18.72 -0.27
CA GLY A 8 7.21 -18.31 0.46
C GLY A 8 7.15 -18.76 1.93
N TYR A 9 8.28 -19.18 2.53
CA TYR A 9 8.30 -19.80 3.87
C TYR A 9 7.67 -18.92 4.94
N GLN A 10 8.08 -17.66 5.05
CA GLN A 10 7.55 -16.74 6.07
C GLN A 10 6.04 -16.50 5.87
N ARG A 11 5.60 -16.36 4.62
CA ARG A 11 4.18 -16.19 4.31
C ARG A 11 3.38 -17.42 4.70
N GLY A 12 3.85 -18.62 4.31
CA GLY A 12 3.21 -19.88 4.67
C GLY A 12 3.12 -20.06 6.17
N ARG A 13 4.21 -19.82 6.91
CA ARG A 13 4.21 -19.86 8.38
C ARG A 13 3.19 -18.93 9.02
N ILE A 14 3.10 -17.68 8.55
CA ILE A 14 2.11 -16.71 9.04
C ILE A 14 0.69 -17.20 8.73
N GLN A 15 0.46 -17.75 7.54
CA GLN A 15 -0.84 -18.30 7.15
C GLN A 15 -1.24 -19.51 7.99
N ASP A 16 -0.33 -20.46 8.22
CA ASP A 16 -0.57 -21.65 9.04
C ASP A 16 -0.88 -21.28 10.49
N GLU A 17 -0.12 -20.35 11.07
CA GLU A 17 -0.36 -19.85 12.43
C GLU A 17 -1.69 -19.09 12.52
N SER A 18 -2.02 -18.26 11.52
CA SER A 18 -3.31 -17.58 11.43
C SER A 18 -4.47 -18.57 11.34
N MET A 19 -4.34 -19.62 10.53
CA MET A 19 -5.36 -20.66 10.40
C MET A 19 -5.54 -21.46 11.68
N THR A 20 -4.43 -21.79 12.36
CA THR A 20 -4.46 -22.46 13.66
C THR A 20 -5.21 -21.62 14.69
N TYR A 21 -4.85 -20.32 14.79
CA TYR A 21 -5.51 -19.39 15.70
C TYR A 21 -7.02 -19.28 15.42
N GLU A 22 -7.41 -19.07 14.15
CA GLU A 22 -8.83 -18.97 13.79
C GLU A 22 -9.58 -20.29 14.07
N MET A 23 -8.96 -21.45 13.85
CA MET A 23 -9.55 -22.74 14.19
C MET A 23 -9.78 -22.90 15.70
N LEU A 24 -8.79 -22.56 16.53
CA LEU A 24 -8.93 -22.61 17.99
C LEU A 24 -10.02 -21.65 18.49
N LYS A 25 -10.10 -20.45 17.89
CA LYS A 25 -11.17 -19.49 18.15
C LYS A 25 -12.54 -20.01 17.73
N HIS A 26 -12.66 -20.64 16.56
CA HIS A 26 -13.95 -21.15 16.08
C HIS A 26 -14.43 -22.39 16.82
N THR A 27 -13.52 -23.30 17.20
CA THR A 27 -13.83 -24.51 17.98
C THR A 27 -14.12 -24.22 19.44
N GLY A 28 -13.63 -23.08 19.97
CA GLY A 28 -13.78 -22.71 21.37
C GLY A 28 -12.65 -23.19 22.27
N GLU A 29 -11.67 -23.92 21.72
CA GLU A 29 -10.46 -24.34 22.44
C GLU A 29 -9.63 -23.13 22.93
N LEU A 30 -9.68 -22.03 22.17
CA LEU A 30 -9.20 -20.73 22.63
C LEU A 30 -10.40 -19.89 23.12
N PRO A 31 -10.58 -19.71 24.44
CA PRO A 31 -11.72 -18.96 24.96
C PRO A 31 -11.58 -17.46 24.68
N ILE A 32 -12.56 -16.89 23.97
CA ILE A 32 -12.69 -15.46 23.70
C ILE A 32 -14.04 -14.98 24.27
N ILE A 33 -13.96 -14.22 25.35
CA ILE A 33 -15.12 -13.67 26.08
C ILE A 33 -15.95 -12.77 25.16
N GLY A 34 -17.26 -13.00 25.12
CA GLY A 34 -18.18 -12.25 24.27
C GLY A 34 -18.24 -12.74 22.82
N VAL A 35 -17.36 -13.66 22.41
CA VAL A 35 -17.32 -14.21 21.04
C VAL A 35 -17.75 -15.67 21.01
N ASN A 36 -16.94 -16.58 21.56
CA ASN A 36 -17.22 -18.03 21.55
C ASN A 36 -17.61 -18.58 22.94
N THR A 37 -17.34 -17.83 24.00
CA THR A 37 -17.72 -18.16 25.37
C THR A 37 -18.24 -16.92 26.11
N PHE A 38 -19.06 -17.13 27.14
CA PHE A 38 -19.66 -16.06 27.95
C PHE A 38 -20.37 -14.98 27.11
N ARG A 39 -21.25 -15.41 26.19
CA ARG A 39 -22.00 -14.52 25.28
C ARG A 39 -23.23 -13.94 25.96
N ASN A 40 -23.63 -12.74 25.53
CA ASN A 40 -24.86 -12.10 26.01
C ASN A 40 -26.12 -12.86 25.51
N PRO A 41 -27.00 -13.37 26.39
CA PRO A 41 -28.23 -14.06 25.97
C PRO A 41 -29.22 -13.19 25.19
N LYS A 42 -29.13 -11.86 25.32
CA LYS A 42 -29.97 -10.89 24.62
C LYS A 42 -29.40 -10.47 23.25
N GLY A 43 -28.25 -11.02 22.86
CA GLY A 43 -27.48 -10.59 21.70
C GLY A 43 -26.61 -9.36 21.99
N ASP A 44 -25.64 -9.10 21.11
CA ASP A 44 -24.80 -7.91 21.22
C ASP A 44 -25.52 -6.72 20.58
N PRO A 45 -25.80 -5.63 21.32
CA PRO A 45 -26.38 -4.44 20.75
C PRO A 45 -25.36 -3.82 19.80
N LEU A 46 -25.59 -3.96 18.49
CA LEU A 46 -24.86 -3.18 17.49
C LEU A 46 -25.29 -1.72 17.62
N PRO A 47 -24.37 -0.75 17.70
CA PRO A 47 -24.74 0.65 17.57
C PRO A 47 -25.46 0.86 16.23
N ASP A 48 -26.63 1.50 16.25
CA ASP A 48 -27.47 1.70 15.05
C ASP A 48 -26.73 2.47 13.92
N ALA A 49 -25.77 3.33 14.30
CA ALA A 49 -24.84 3.94 13.37
C ALA A 49 -23.54 4.32 14.09
N LEU A 50 -22.41 3.80 13.61
CA LEU A 50 -21.08 4.30 13.96
C LEU A 50 -20.68 5.31 12.88
N GLU A 51 -20.36 6.53 13.28
CA GLU A 51 -19.82 7.52 12.35
C GLU A 51 -18.47 7.05 11.82
N LEU A 52 -18.34 7.02 10.49
CA LEU A 52 -17.11 6.59 9.82
C LEU A 52 -16.38 7.80 9.26
N ALA A 53 -15.11 7.96 9.63
CA ALA A 53 -14.25 8.95 9.00
C ALA A 53 -13.97 8.55 7.55
N ARG A 54 -14.53 9.31 6.60
CA ARG A 54 -14.34 9.14 5.15
C ARG A 54 -14.03 10.48 4.53
N SER A 55 -13.22 10.49 3.47
CA SER A 55 -12.95 11.71 2.71
C SER A 55 -14.21 12.25 2.05
N THR A 56 -14.39 13.56 2.06
CA THR A 56 -15.51 14.20 1.34
C THR A 56 -15.26 14.26 -0.16
N GLU A 57 -16.28 14.60 -0.94
CA GLU A 57 -16.12 14.75 -2.39
C GLU A 57 -15.28 15.99 -2.72
N GLU A 58 -15.45 17.07 -1.95
CA GLU A 58 -14.71 18.31 -2.10
C GLU A 58 -13.20 18.11 -1.91
N GLU A 59 -12.81 17.27 -0.94
CA GLU A 59 -11.41 16.89 -0.70
C GLU A 59 -10.81 16.15 -1.89
N LYS A 60 -11.55 15.19 -2.47
CA LYS A 60 -11.10 14.47 -3.67
C LYS A 60 -10.93 15.42 -4.86
N GLN A 61 -11.93 16.27 -5.10
CA GLN A 61 -11.86 17.26 -6.18
C GLN A 61 -10.72 18.26 -5.97
N SER A 62 -10.44 18.64 -4.72
CA SER A 62 -9.30 19.49 -4.36
C SER A 62 -7.96 18.82 -4.73
N GLN A 63 -7.78 17.54 -4.40
CA GLN A 63 -6.58 16.80 -4.75
C GLN A 63 -6.38 16.69 -6.27
N LEU A 64 -7.46 16.44 -7.03
CA LEU A 64 -7.39 16.40 -8.49
C LEU A 64 -6.97 17.74 -9.10
N ARG A 65 -7.56 18.85 -8.63
CA ARG A 65 -7.18 20.19 -9.10
C ARG A 65 -5.71 20.51 -8.81
N ARG A 66 -5.27 20.29 -7.56
CA ARG A 66 -3.89 20.53 -7.14
C ARG A 66 -2.88 19.70 -7.95
N LEU A 67 -3.23 18.45 -8.26
CA LEU A 67 -2.41 17.58 -9.08
C LEU A 67 -2.28 18.12 -10.51
N ASN A 68 -3.40 18.51 -11.12
CA ASN A 68 -3.42 19.01 -12.50
C ASN A 68 -2.69 20.35 -12.64
N ASP A 69 -2.83 21.23 -11.64
CA ASP A 69 -2.08 22.49 -11.56
C ASP A 69 -0.57 22.25 -11.43
N PHE A 70 -0.17 21.29 -10.58
CA PHE A 70 1.23 20.91 -10.42
C PHE A 70 1.81 20.34 -11.72
N HIS A 71 1.07 19.47 -12.42
CA HIS A 71 1.47 18.93 -13.73
C HIS A 71 1.59 20.02 -14.79
N THR A 72 0.66 20.97 -14.81
CA THR A 72 0.70 22.09 -15.76
C THR A 72 1.91 22.99 -15.51
N ARG A 73 2.18 23.33 -14.25
CA ARG A 73 3.30 24.19 -13.85
C ARG A 73 4.66 23.59 -14.22
N HIS A 74 4.82 22.28 -14.08
CA HIS A 74 6.10 21.59 -14.24
C HIS A 74 6.21 20.76 -15.53
N LYS A 75 5.31 20.96 -16.49
CA LYS A 75 5.16 20.11 -17.69
C LYS A 75 6.48 19.84 -18.44
N THR A 76 7.27 20.88 -18.66
CA THR A 76 8.55 20.79 -19.38
C THR A 76 9.60 20.06 -18.55
N ASP A 77 9.82 20.51 -17.31
CA ASP A 77 10.87 19.98 -16.43
C ASP A 77 10.60 18.53 -16.00
N ALA A 78 9.32 18.17 -15.83
CA ALA A 78 8.91 16.81 -15.49
C ALA A 78 9.38 15.81 -16.55
N THR A 79 9.25 16.15 -17.83
CA THR A 79 9.68 15.26 -18.93
C THR A 79 11.19 15.02 -18.91
N ILE A 80 11.97 16.04 -18.54
CA ILE A 80 13.43 15.96 -18.43
C ILE A 80 13.83 15.11 -17.22
N GLN A 81 13.23 15.37 -16.04
CA GLN A 81 13.55 14.64 -14.82
C GLN A 81 13.12 13.17 -14.88
N ILE A 82 12.00 12.84 -15.53
CA ILE A 82 11.58 11.45 -15.76
C ILE A 82 12.65 10.68 -16.53
N LYS A 83 13.17 11.26 -17.63
CA LYS A 83 14.24 10.62 -18.42
C LYS A 83 15.54 10.48 -17.63
N ARG A 84 15.90 11.49 -16.82
CA ARG A 84 17.07 11.43 -15.94
C ARG A 84 16.94 10.31 -14.90
N LEU A 85 15.75 10.17 -14.30
CA LEU A 85 15.46 9.12 -13.33
C LEU A 85 15.57 7.72 -13.96
N GLN A 86 14.99 7.54 -15.15
CA GLN A 86 15.10 6.28 -15.90
C GLN A 86 16.55 5.95 -16.27
N LYS A 87 17.29 6.95 -16.75
CA LYS A 87 18.72 6.81 -17.07
C LYS A 87 19.54 6.44 -15.83
N ALA A 88 19.23 7.00 -14.67
CA ALA A 88 19.93 6.68 -13.43
C ALA A 88 19.80 5.20 -13.04
N VAL A 89 18.63 4.60 -13.28
CA VAL A 89 18.39 3.16 -13.10
C VAL A 89 19.17 2.34 -14.13
N ILE A 90 19.09 2.71 -15.42
CA ILE A 90 19.77 2.00 -16.52
C ILE A 90 21.30 2.01 -16.32
N ASP A 91 21.84 3.16 -15.92
CA ASP A 91 23.27 3.35 -15.68
C ASP A 91 23.71 2.80 -14.30
N ASN A 92 22.80 2.20 -13.52
CA ASN A 92 23.03 1.64 -12.17
C ASN A 92 23.69 2.64 -11.21
N THR A 93 23.19 3.87 -11.21
CA THR A 93 23.63 4.97 -10.34
C THR A 93 22.68 5.18 -9.15
N ASN A 94 22.99 6.11 -8.25
CA ASN A 94 22.14 6.38 -7.09
C ASN A 94 20.80 7.00 -7.49
N VAL A 95 19.75 6.18 -7.50
CA VAL A 95 18.39 6.59 -7.85
C VAL A 95 17.82 7.59 -6.83
N PHE A 96 18.14 7.44 -5.54
CA PHE A 96 17.59 8.30 -4.49
C PHE A 96 18.12 9.74 -4.59
N GLU A 97 19.37 9.91 -5.02
CA GLU A 97 19.93 11.24 -5.31
C GLU A 97 19.13 11.96 -6.39
N VAL A 98 18.78 11.27 -7.48
CA VAL A 98 17.93 11.85 -8.54
C VAL A 98 16.51 12.09 -8.07
N LEU A 99 15.98 11.28 -7.13
CA LEU A 99 14.66 11.50 -6.56
C LEU A 99 14.54 12.84 -5.82
N MET A 100 15.61 13.32 -5.16
CA MET A 100 15.60 14.60 -4.45
C MET A 100 15.31 15.80 -5.37
N ASP A 101 15.67 15.68 -6.64
CA ASP A 101 15.36 16.65 -7.68
C ASP A 101 14.00 16.35 -8.33
N ALA A 102 13.73 15.08 -8.66
CA ALA A 102 12.53 14.67 -9.38
C ALA A 102 11.24 15.04 -8.63
N VAL A 103 11.19 14.88 -7.30
CA VAL A 103 10.00 15.19 -6.50
C VAL A 103 9.58 16.67 -6.53
N ARG A 104 10.48 17.57 -6.95
CA ARG A 104 10.18 19.01 -7.08
C ARG A 104 9.30 19.33 -8.29
N VAL A 105 9.30 18.46 -9.31
CA VAL A 105 8.64 18.70 -10.59
C VAL A 105 7.80 17.52 -11.09
N CYS A 106 7.95 16.34 -10.50
CA CYS A 106 7.19 15.13 -10.83
C CYS A 106 6.31 14.71 -9.65
N SER A 107 5.08 14.30 -9.93
CA SER A 107 4.19 13.71 -8.92
C SER A 107 4.59 12.28 -8.58
N LEU A 108 4.08 11.76 -7.46
CA LEU A 108 4.30 10.37 -7.04
C LEU A 108 3.98 9.35 -8.16
N GLY A 109 2.84 9.52 -8.84
CA GLY A 109 2.43 8.63 -9.93
C GLY A 109 3.35 8.70 -11.16
N GLN A 110 3.85 9.89 -11.51
CA GLN A 110 4.81 10.04 -12.61
C GLN A 110 6.12 9.31 -12.31
N ILE A 111 6.63 9.45 -11.08
CA ILE A 111 7.86 8.79 -10.62
C ILE A 111 7.68 7.26 -10.61
N THR A 112 6.60 6.76 -10.00
CA THR A 112 6.34 5.32 -9.91
C THR A 112 6.23 4.68 -11.30
N ASN A 113 5.47 5.28 -12.21
CA ASN A 113 5.32 4.75 -13.57
C ASN A 113 6.64 4.79 -14.35
N ALA A 114 7.42 5.87 -14.22
CA ALA A 114 8.74 5.96 -14.85
C ALA A 114 9.69 4.84 -14.37
N LEU A 115 9.67 4.52 -13.07
CA LEU A 115 10.45 3.44 -12.49
C LEU A 115 9.93 2.05 -12.88
N PHE A 116 8.63 1.86 -13.12
CA PHE A 116 8.10 0.59 -13.62
C PHE A 116 8.62 0.23 -15.01
N GLU A 117 8.86 1.22 -15.88
CA GLU A 117 9.38 0.98 -17.23
C GLU A 117 10.82 0.44 -17.24
N VAL A 118 11.63 0.76 -16.22
CA VAL A 118 13.05 0.39 -16.16
C VAL A 118 13.42 -0.57 -15.02
N GLY A 119 12.64 -0.60 -13.94
CA GLY A 119 12.86 -1.44 -12.75
C GLY A 119 11.86 -2.59 -12.61
N GLY A 120 10.85 -2.64 -13.47
CA GLY A 120 9.79 -3.64 -13.43
C GLY A 120 8.75 -3.39 -12.34
N GLN A 121 7.76 -4.28 -12.27
CA GLN A 121 6.69 -4.25 -11.28
C GLN A 121 6.82 -5.44 -10.34
N TYR A 122 6.41 -5.25 -9.08
CA TYR A 122 6.34 -6.35 -8.13
C TYR A 122 5.41 -7.44 -8.66
N ARG A 123 5.94 -8.66 -8.78
CA ARG A 123 5.14 -9.85 -9.07
C ARG A 123 4.71 -10.46 -7.75
N ARG A 124 3.40 -10.65 -7.58
CA ARG A 124 2.86 -11.39 -6.44
C ARG A 124 3.34 -12.84 -6.56
N ASN A 125 4.18 -13.28 -5.63
CA ASN A 125 4.40 -14.70 -5.42
C ASN A 125 3.09 -15.27 -4.83
N MET A 126 2.63 -16.44 -5.27
CA MET A 126 1.64 -17.22 -4.51
C MET A 126 2.38 -17.93 -3.39
#